data_AF-A0A924IGH7-F1
#
_entry.id   AF-A0A924IGH7-F1
#
_cell.length_a   1.000
_cell.length_b   1.000
_cell.length_c   1.000
_cell.angle_alpha   90.00
_cell.angle_beta   90.00
_cell.angle_gamma   90.00
#
_symmetry.space_group_name_H-M   'P 1'
#
loop_
_entity.id
_entity.type
_entity.pdbx_description
1 polymer ?
#
loop_
_entity_poly.entity_id
_entity_poly.type
_entity_poly.pdbx_seq_one_letter_code
_entity_poly.pdbx_strand_id
1 'polypeptide(L)'
;MKKILTLLAPVFLMVSLSSCAQHKIAEQKVEKEIKEVVIVKTEPAAVTARDFIMKSDKLTDVQKGKLLALQEKTHAQSVSLREEIEKTRVVLIQTVLEPKMNQHEYSILKKKITSLEKKRMENGFKAISEARNIIEPKQIVENREFYKSLIRNHLQEY
;
A
#
# COMPACT_ATOMS: atom_id res chain seq x y z
N MET A 1 -22.41 25.10 -60.22
CA MET A 1 -21.29 24.91 -59.26
C MET A 1 -21.68 25.50 -57.92
N LYS A 2 -21.82 24.66 -56.89
CA LYS A 2 -21.81 24.93 -55.43
C LYS A 2 -22.63 23.84 -54.75
N LYS A 3 -22.16 23.42 -53.56
CA LYS A 3 -22.79 22.53 -52.56
C LYS A 3 -22.25 21.08 -52.52
N ILE A 4 -21.03 20.90 -52.02
CA ILE A 4 -20.68 19.72 -51.20
C ILE A 4 -19.63 20.19 -50.17
N LEU A 5 -20.06 20.89 -49.12
CA LEU A 5 -19.19 21.24 -48.00
C LEU A 5 -20.04 21.52 -46.75
N THR A 6 -20.43 20.49 -46.02
CA THR A 6 -20.85 20.51 -44.59
C THR A 6 -21.57 19.20 -44.25
N LEU A 7 -20.86 18.16 -43.82
CA LEU A 7 -21.46 16.98 -43.14
C LEU A 7 -20.34 16.06 -42.59
N LEU A 8 -19.48 16.55 -41.70
CA LEU A 8 -18.44 15.75 -41.05
C LEU A 8 -18.06 16.34 -39.68
N ALA A 9 -19.06 16.64 -38.84
CA ALA A 9 -18.81 17.35 -37.57
C ALA A 9 -19.67 16.95 -36.33
N PRO A 10 -20.41 15.84 -36.26
CA PRO A 10 -20.92 15.39 -34.96
C PRO A 10 -20.70 13.90 -34.71
N VAL A 11 -19.44 13.44 -34.65
CA VAL A 11 -19.13 12.07 -34.17
C VAL A 11 -18.10 12.06 -33.04
N PHE A 12 -17.44 13.19 -32.75
CA PHE A 12 -16.36 13.23 -31.76
C PHE A 12 -16.80 13.55 -30.31
N LEU A 13 -18.11 13.70 -30.03
CA LEU A 13 -18.61 14.19 -28.74
C LEU A 13 -19.24 13.11 -27.82
N MET A 14 -19.12 11.81 -28.15
CA MET A 14 -19.77 10.72 -27.38
C MET A 14 -18.83 9.81 -26.57
N VAL A 15 -17.51 10.04 -26.53
CA VAL A 15 -16.57 9.10 -25.88
C VAL A 15 -16.21 9.47 -24.42
N SER A 16 -16.63 10.63 -23.91
CA SER A 16 -16.17 11.12 -22.60
C SER A 16 -16.99 10.70 -21.37
N LEU A 17 -18.10 9.96 -21.51
CA LEU A 17 -18.97 9.62 -20.38
C LEU A 17 -18.79 8.19 -19.81
N SER A 18 -18.00 7.32 -20.46
CA SER A 18 -17.86 5.92 -20.04
C SER A 18 -16.87 5.67 -18.89
N SER A 19 -16.12 6.68 -18.45
CA SER A 19 -15.05 6.50 -17.45
C SER A 19 -15.57 6.37 -16.00
N CYS A 20 -16.70 7.00 -15.65
CA CYS A 20 -17.19 7.02 -14.27
C CYS A 20 -17.84 5.69 -13.82
N ALA A 21 -18.43 4.92 -14.74
CA ALA A 21 -19.08 3.66 -14.40
C ALA A 21 -18.09 2.56 -13.98
N GLN A 22 -16.90 2.55 -14.59
CA GLN A 22 -15.88 1.54 -14.32
C GLN A 22 -15.20 1.72 -12.96
N HIS A 23 -15.08 2.96 -12.49
CA HIS A 23 -14.50 3.25 -11.17
C HIS A 23 -15.38 2.71 -10.03
N LYS A 24 -16.70 2.93 -10.11
CA LYS A 24 -17.67 2.51 -9.09
C LYS A 24 -17.76 0.98 -8.96
N ILE A 25 -17.63 0.25 -10.08
CA ILE A 25 -17.60 -1.22 -10.09
C ILE A 25 -16.33 -1.74 -9.39
N ALA A 26 -15.18 -1.12 -9.64
CA ALA A 26 -13.93 -1.50 -9.00
C ALA A 26 -13.97 -1.24 -7.47
N GLU A 27 -14.51 -0.10 -7.04
CA GLU A 27 -14.70 0.23 -5.62
C GLU A 27 -15.62 -0.78 -4.92
N GLN A 28 -16.78 -1.09 -5.51
CA GLN A 28 -17.72 -2.07 -4.95
C GLN A 28 -17.11 -3.47 -4.82
N LYS A 29 -16.28 -3.87 -5.78
CA LYS A 29 -15.55 -5.14 -5.72
C LYS A 29 -14.56 -5.14 -4.56
N VAL A 30 -13.77 -4.08 -4.41
CA VAL A 30 -12.81 -3.94 -3.30
C VAL A 30 -13.53 -3.94 -1.96
N GLU A 31 -14.63 -3.18 -1.81
CA GLU A 31 -15.42 -3.16 -0.57
C GLU A 31 -15.99 -4.53 -0.21
N LYS A 32 -16.47 -5.29 -1.20
CA LYS A 32 -16.96 -6.65 -1.00
C LYS A 32 -15.84 -7.58 -0.55
N GLU A 33 -14.68 -7.53 -1.21
CA GLU A 33 -13.50 -8.31 -0.81
C GLU A 33 -13.05 -7.96 0.61
N ILE A 34 -13.08 -6.67 1.01
CA ILE A 34 -12.77 -6.24 2.38
C ILE A 34 -13.76 -6.84 3.39
N LYS A 35 -15.06 -6.83 3.09
CA LYS A 35 -16.11 -7.36 3.98
C LYS A 35 -16.04 -8.89 4.14
N GLU A 36 -15.57 -9.59 3.12
CA GLU A 36 -15.40 -11.05 3.12
C GLU A 36 -14.13 -11.51 3.85
N VAL A 37 -13.16 -10.62 4.10
CA VAL A 37 -12.00 -10.95 4.92
C VAL A 37 -12.45 -11.10 6.38
N VAL A 38 -12.64 -12.35 6.81
CA VAL A 38 -12.74 -12.70 8.23
C VAL A 38 -11.40 -12.34 8.88
N ILE A 39 -11.39 -11.32 9.74
CA ILE A 39 -10.25 -11.04 10.63
C ILE A 39 -10.18 -12.20 11.62
N VAL A 40 -9.45 -13.25 11.25
CA VAL A 40 -9.14 -14.34 12.17
C VAL A 40 -8.35 -13.71 13.31
N LYS A 41 -8.95 -13.69 14.51
CA LYS A 41 -8.25 -13.34 15.76
C LYS A 41 -7.08 -14.31 15.89
N THR A 42 -5.90 -13.74 15.65
CA THR A 42 -4.55 -14.31 15.69
C THR A 42 -4.38 -15.57 16.52
N GLU A 43 -4.24 -16.72 15.86
CA GLU A 43 -3.18 -17.67 16.25
C GLU A 43 -1.82 -16.95 16.09
N PRO A 44 -0.79 -17.29 16.90
CA PRO A 44 0.52 -16.66 16.76
C PRO A 44 0.99 -16.87 15.32
N ALA A 45 1.14 -15.78 14.57
CA ALA A 45 1.57 -15.80 13.19
C ALA A 45 3.08 -16.12 13.14
N ALA A 46 3.45 -17.35 13.48
CA ALA A 46 4.82 -17.85 13.47
C ALA A 46 5.22 -18.40 12.09
N VAL A 47 4.54 -17.98 11.02
CA VAL A 47 5.03 -18.15 9.65
C VAL A 47 5.30 -16.75 9.12
N THR A 48 6.56 -16.36 9.20
CA THR A 48 7.01 -15.07 8.71
C THR A 48 6.89 -15.01 7.19
N ALA A 49 6.80 -13.82 6.58
CA ALA A 49 6.90 -13.67 5.13
C ALA A 49 8.14 -14.39 4.57
N ARG A 50 9.23 -14.42 5.34
CA ARG A 50 10.46 -15.17 5.05
C ARG A 50 10.20 -16.67 4.94
N ASP A 51 9.47 -17.27 5.87
CA ASP A 51 9.12 -18.70 5.81
C ASP A 51 8.28 -19.04 4.60
N PHE A 52 7.31 -18.18 4.24
CA PHE A 52 6.52 -18.34 3.02
C PHE A 52 7.38 -18.28 1.75
N ILE A 53 8.33 -17.33 1.68
CA ILE A 53 9.26 -17.21 0.55
C ILE A 53 10.09 -18.48 0.43
N MET A 54 10.68 -18.94 1.54
CA MET A 54 11.58 -20.09 1.54
C MET A 54 10.89 -21.40 1.20
N LYS A 55 9.68 -21.62 1.76
CA LYS A 55 8.90 -22.86 1.56
C LYS A 55 8.16 -22.92 0.23
N SER A 56 8.09 -21.83 -0.54
CA SER A 56 7.42 -21.85 -1.84
C SER A 56 8.19 -22.71 -2.84
N ASP A 57 7.53 -23.70 -3.41
CA ASP A 57 7.97 -24.50 -4.56
C ASP A 57 7.76 -23.76 -5.88
N LYS A 58 6.93 -22.72 -5.88
CA LYS A 58 6.58 -21.92 -7.07
C LYS A 58 7.57 -20.79 -7.37
N LEU A 59 8.42 -20.45 -6.42
CA LEU A 59 9.43 -19.40 -6.56
C LEU A 59 10.77 -20.03 -6.91
N THR A 60 11.42 -19.50 -7.95
CA THR A 60 12.83 -19.78 -8.23
C THR A 60 13.72 -19.23 -7.12
N ASP A 61 14.92 -19.78 -6.95
CA ASP A 61 15.89 -19.28 -5.96
C ASP A 61 16.24 -17.81 -6.17
N VAL A 62 16.29 -17.36 -7.43
CA VAL A 62 16.51 -15.94 -7.78
C VAL A 62 15.36 -15.07 -7.28
N GLN A 63 14.10 -15.51 -7.46
CA GLN A 63 12.94 -14.79 -6.96
C GLN A 63 12.91 -14.77 -5.44
N LYS A 64 13.22 -15.91 -4.79
CA LYS A 64 13.33 -15.98 -3.32
C LYS A 64 14.36 -14.99 -2.79
N GLY A 65 15.55 -14.96 -3.36
CA GLY A 65 16.60 -14.01 -2.99
C GLY A 65 16.15 -12.55 -3.13
N LYS A 66 15.50 -12.20 -4.24
CA LYS A 66 14.96 -10.84 -4.45
C LYS A 66 13.87 -10.47 -3.45
N LEU A 67 12.95 -11.38 -3.14
CA LEU A 67 11.87 -11.14 -2.18
C LEU A 67 12.38 -11.01 -0.75
N LEU A 68 13.38 -11.82 -0.36
CA LEU A 68 14.02 -11.70 0.96
C LEU A 68 14.76 -10.36 1.10
N ALA A 69 15.53 -9.96 0.10
CA ALA A 69 16.20 -8.67 0.09
C ALA A 69 15.20 -7.51 0.15
N LEU A 70 14.09 -7.61 -0.58
CA LEU A 70 12.99 -6.64 -0.52
C LEU A 70 12.35 -6.58 0.87
N GLN A 71 12.10 -7.73 1.48
CA GLN A 71 11.54 -7.83 2.84
C GLN A 71 12.46 -7.15 3.86
N GLU A 72 13.75 -7.47 3.84
CA GLU A 72 14.74 -6.91 4.77
C GLU A 72 14.85 -5.39 4.63
N LYS A 73 14.98 -4.91 3.38
CA LYS A 73 15.00 -3.47 3.06
C LYS A 73 13.73 -2.77 3.57
N THR A 74 12.57 -3.34 3.29
CA THR A 74 11.27 -2.76 3.67
C THR A 74 11.13 -2.72 5.20
N HIS A 75 11.52 -3.78 5.88
CA HIS A 75 11.49 -3.86 7.34
C HIS A 75 12.42 -2.82 7.98
N ALA A 76 13.67 -2.70 7.52
CA ALA A 76 14.60 -1.69 8.01
C ALA A 76 14.05 -0.25 7.84
N GLN A 77 13.42 0.03 6.69
CA GLN A 77 12.77 1.33 6.44
C GLN A 77 11.55 1.55 7.34
N SER A 78 10.72 0.52 7.58
CA SER A 78 9.57 0.60 8.49
C SER A 78 10.01 0.87 9.93
N VAL A 79 11.05 0.17 10.41
CA VAL A 79 11.62 0.39 11.75
C VAL A 79 12.13 1.82 11.90
N SER A 80 12.92 2.31 10.95
CA SER A 80 13.43 3.68 10.97
C SER A 80 12.30 4.73 10.98
N LEU A 81 11.26 4.56 10.15
CA LEU A 81 10.11 5.47 10.14
C LEU A 81 9.32 5.41 11.46
N ARG A 82 9.16 4.21 12.04
CA ARG A 82 8.49 4.03 13.33
C ARG A 82 9.23 4.77 14.44
N GLU A 83 10.55 4.62 14.51
CA GLU A 83 11.36 5.34 15.49
C GLU A 83 11.23 6.86 15.34
N GLU A 84 11.26 7.39 14.12
CA GLU A 84 11.05 8.82 13.88
C GLU A 84 9.65 9.29 14.31
N ILE A 85 8.62 8.48 14.05
CA ILE A 85 7.25 8.77 14.48
C ILE A 85 7.17 8.82 16.01
N GLU A 86 7.71 7.82 16.70
CA GLU A 86 7.69 7.76 18.17
C GLU A 86 8.48 8.91 18.80
N LYS A 87 9.68 9.21 18.29
CA LYS A 87 10.45 10.38 18.73
C LYS A 87 9.65 11.68 18.56
N THR A 88 8.97 11.85 17.41
CA THR A 88 8.15 13.03 17.15
C THR A 88 6.92 13.09 18.07
N ARG A 89 6.30 11.95 18.39
CA ARG A 89 5.18 11.85 19.35
C ARG A 89 5.59 12.26 20.75
N VAL A 90 6.77 11.82 21.21
CA VAL A 90 7.31 12.22 22.52
C VAL A 90 7.47 13.74 22.60
N VAL A 91 8.06 14.37 21.57
CA VAL A 91 8.21 15.83 21.52
C VAL A 91 6.85 16.53 21.49
N LEU A 92 5.89 16.02 20.70
CA LEU A 92 4.52 16.55 20.67
C LEU A 92 3.87 16.54 22.05
N ILE A 93 3.99 15.43 22.79
CA ILE A 93 3.45 15.30 24.15
C ILE A 93 4.12 16.32 25.07
N GLN A 94 5.44 16.48 24.99
CA GLN A 94 6.16 17.49 25.78
C GLN A 94 5.65 18.91 25.49
N THR A 95 5.51 19.28 24.21
CA THR A 95 4.97 20.60 23.80
C THR A 95 3.57 20.84 24.35
N VAL A 96 2.71 19.81 24.37
CA VAL A 96 1.33 19.93 24.91
C VAL A 96 1.32 20.15 26.43
N LEU A 97 2.31 19.63 27.15
CA LEU A 97 2.41 19.77 28.61
C LEU A 97 3.04 21.10 29.06
N GLU A 98 3.51 21.93 28.14
CA GLU A 98 4.10 23.23 28.48
C GLU A 98 3.03 24.22 28.99
N PRO A 99 3.31 25.02 30.04
CA PRO A 99 2.36 26.00 30.60
C PRO A 99 1.84 27.02 29.59
N LYS A 100 2.60 27.28 28.52
CA LYS A 100 2.24 28.14 27.40
C LYS A 100 2.53 27.43 26.08
N MET A 101 1.79 26.35 25.82
CA MET A 101 1.95 25.55 24.60
C MET A 101 2.11 26.42 23.34
N ASN A 102 3.22 26.23 22.63
CA ASN A 102 3.45 26.86 21.35
C ASN A 102 2.60 26.20 20.25
N GLN A 103 1.50 26.86 19.86
CA GLN A 103 0.57 26.37 18.83
C GLN A 103 1.24 26.12 17.47
N HIS A 104 2.26 26.91 17.13
CA HIS A 104 2.97 26.75 15.87
C HIS A 104 3.80 25.47 15.86
N GLU A 105 4.56 25.22 16.93
CA GLU A 105 5.35 24.00 17.11
C GLU A 105 4.45 22.76 17.15
N TYR A 106 3.34 22.81 17.89
CA TYR A 106 2.33 21.74 17.92
C TYR A 106 1.83 21.40 16.50
N SER A 107 1.51 22.41 15.69
CA SER A 107 1.05 22.23 14.31
C SER A 107 2.13 21.61 13.41
N ILE A 108 3.39 22.02 13.57
CA ILE A 108 4.54 21.44 12.85
C ILE A 108 4.70 19.96 13.19
N LEU A 109 4.72 19.62 14.49
CA LEU A 109 4.89 18.25 14.97
C LEU A 109 3.75 17.34 14.49
N LYS A 110 2.50 17.81 14.54
CA LYS A 110 1.35 17.07 13.99
C LYS A 110 1.52 16.80 12.49
N LYS A 111 1.86 17.81 11.70
CA LYS A 111 2.09 17.65 10.25
C LYS A 111 3.24 16.68 9.97
N LYS A 112 4.32 16.73 10.76
CA LYS A 112 5.47 15.82 10.63
C LYS A 112 5.05 14.38 10.88
N ILE A 113 4.30 14.08 11.95
CA ILE A 113 3.78 12.73 12.23
C ILE A 113 2.91 12.25 11.07
N THR A 114 1.94 13.06 10.62
CA THR A 114 1.08 12.69 9.47
C THR A 114 1.88 12.39 8.20
N SER A 115 2.90 13.20 7.91
CA SER A 115 3.77 12.96 6.76
C SER A 115 4.59 11.68 6.89
N LEU A 116 5.09 11.37 8.09
CA LEU A 116 5.85 10.15 8.34
C LEU A 116 4.97 8.90 8.24
N GLU A 117 3.76 8.95 8.79
CA GLU A 117 2.77 7.88 8.65
C GLU A 117 2.40 7.63 7.18
N LYS A 118 2.18 8.70 6.41
CA LYS A 118 1.96 8.60 4.96
C LYS A 118 3.13 7.92 4.27
N LYS A 119 4.36 8.33 4.57
CA LYS A 119 5.59 7.74 4.01
C LYS A 119 5.73 6.26 4.37
N ARG A 120 5.36 5.88 5.60
CA ARG A 120 5.35 4.49 6.06
C ARG A 120 4.37 3.63 5.26
N MET A 121 3.15 4.10 5.06
CA MET A 121 2.15 3.41 4.22
C MET A 121 2.60 3.31 2.76
N GLU A 122 3.09 4.42 2.19
CA GLU A 122 3.62 4.44 0.82
C GLU A 122 4.79 3.45 0.64
N ASN A 123 5.63 3.27 1.66
CA ASN A 123 6.72 2.27 1.64
C ASN A 123 6.17 0.84 1.52
N GLY A 124 5.13 0.52 2.31
CA GLY A 124 4.43 -0.77 2.21
C GLY A 124 3.84 -1.03 0.84
N PHE A 125 3.14 -0.04 0.27
CA PHE A 125 2.55 -0.18 -1.07
C PHE A 125 3.60 -0.34 -2.17
N LYS A 126 4.73 0.37 -2.06
CA LYS A 126 5.87 0.19 -2.98
C LYS A 126 6.43 -1.22 -2.87
N ALA A 127 6.62 -1.74 -1.66
CA ALA A 127 7.10 -3.11 -1.46
C ALA A 127 6.15 -4.15 -2.06
N ILE A 128 4.83 -3.99 -1.90
CA ILE A 128 3.84 -4.89 -2.53
C ILE A 128 3.94 -4.84 -4.06
N SER A 129 4.09 -3.64 -4.63
CA SER A 129 4.27 -3.44 -6.07
C SER A 129 5.58 -4.07 -6.58
N GLU A 130 6.69 -3.87 -5.87
CA GLU A 130 7.98 -4.48 -6.19
C GLU A 130 7.92 -6.01 -6.09
N ALA A 131 7.27 -6.56 -5.06
CA ALA A 131 7.05 -8.00 -4.92
C ALA A 131 6.23 -8.58 -6.08
N ARG A 132 5.20 -7.84 -6.54
CA ARG A 132 4.43 -8.20 -7.75
C ARG A 132 5.29 -8.20 -9.00
N ASN A 133 6.29 -7.34 -9.11
CA ASN A 133 7.19 -7.33 -10.28
C ASN A 133 8.23 -8.45 -10.22
N ILE A 134 8.54 -8.97 -9.04
CA ILE A 134 9.45 -10.13 -8.87
C ILE A 134 8.73 -11.44 -9.21
N ILE A 135 7.44 -11.55 -8.89
CA ILE A 135 6.62 -12.73 -9.16
C ILE A 135 5.93 -12.55 -10.51
N GLU A 136 6.14 -13.47 -11.44
CA GLU A 136 5.54 -13.33 -12.77
C GLU A 136 3.99 -13.31 -12.71
N PRO A 137 3.30 -12.54 -13.56
CA PRO A 137 1.83 -12.44 -13.55
C PRO A 137 1.09 -13.78 -13.60
N LYS A 138 1.66 -14.78 -14.27
CA LYS A 138 1.12 -16.14 -14.37
C LYS A 138 1.13 -16.88 -13.02
N GLN A 139 2.04 -16.52 -12.12
CA GLN A 139 2.19 -17.13 -10.79
C GLN A 139 1.34 -16.40 -9.72
N ILE A 140 0.68 -15.28 -10.05
CA ILE A 140 -0.04 -14.45 -9.05
C ILE A 140 -1.29 -15.14 -8.52
N VAL A 141 -2.09 -15.77 -9.38
CA VAL A 141 -3.33 -16.48 -8.99
C VAL A 141 -3.01 -17.61 -8.01
N GLU A 142 -1.86 -18.24 -8.21
CA GLU A 142 -1.36 -19.38 -7.47
C GLU A 142 -0.61 -19.04 -6.18
N ASN A 143 -0.24 -17.76 -5.98
CA ASN A 143 0.53 -17.27 -4.84
C ASN A 143 -0.29 -16.34 -3.92
N ARG A 144 -1.62 -16.45 -3.95
CA ARG A 144 -2.53 -15.58 -3.18
C ARG A 144 -2.20 -15.55 -1.67
N GLU A 145 -1.82 -16.69 -1.09
CA GLU A 145 -1.46 -16.79 0.33
C GLU A 145 -0.13 -16.10 0.66
N PHE A 146 0.82 -16.07 -0.28
CA PHE A 146 2.05 -15.28 -0.13
C PHE A 146 1.77 -13.78 -0.10
N TYR A 147 0.91 -13.27 -0.99
CA TYR A 147 0.51 -11.86 -0.95
C TYR A 147 -0.24 -11.52 0.34
N LYS A 148 -1.12 -12.42 0.80
CA LYS A 148 -1.78 -12.25 2.10
C LYS A 148 -0.79 -12.23 3.26
N SER A 149 0.27 -13.04 3.24
CA SER A 149 1.27 -13.04 4.32
C SER A 149 2.18 -11.80 4.28
N LEU A 150 2.58 -11.32 3.10
CA LEU A 150 3.27 -10.03 2.96
C LEU A 150 2.43 -8.88 3.53
N ILE A 151 1.14 -8.84 3.16
CA ILE A 151 0.21 -7.83 3.66
C ILE A 151 0.02 -8.00 5.16
N ARG A 152 -0.22 -9.21 5.66
CA ARG A 152 -0.45 -9.48 7.09
C ARG A 152 0.77 -9.13 7.94
N ASN A 153 1.98 -9.47 7.52
CA ASN A 153 3.19 -9.08 8.23
C ASN A 153 3.37 -7.56 8.25
N HIS A 154 3.04 -6.88 7.15
CA HIS A 154 3.06 -5.43 7.13
C HIS A 154 1.99 -4.85 8.07
N LEU A 155 0.80 -5.45 8.13
CA LEU A 155 -0.33 -5.02 8.96
C LEU A 155 -0.19 -5.37 10.46
N GLN A 156 0.52 -6.45 10.82
CA GLN A 156 0.76 -6.85 12.21
C GLN A 156 1.83 -5.99 12.90
N GLU A 157 2.61 -5.21 12.13
CA GLU A 157 3.46 -4.17 12.69
C GLU A 157 2.67 -2.89 13.05
N TYR A 158 1.34 -2.83 12.89
CA TYR A 158 0.45 -1.74 13.35
C TYR A 158 -0.20 -2.09 14.69
#